data_AF-A0A651FJF9-F1
#
_entry.id   AF-A0A651FJF9-F1
#
_cell.length_a   1.000
_cell.length_b   1.000
_cell.length_c   1.000
_cell.angle_alpha   90.00
_cell.angle_beta   90.00
_cell.angle_gamma   90.00
#
_symmetry.space_group_name_H-M   'P 1'
#
loop_
_entity.id
_entity.type
_entity.pdbx_description
1 polymer ?
#
loop_
_entity_poly.entity_id
_entity_poly.type
_entity_poly.pdbx_seq_one_letter_code
_entity_poly.pdbx_strand_id
1 'polypeptide(L)'
;MRNTALFLTALFFLCLPHTAAASYWIGCKVVADVATAEKERHYDVTIRSAEIREGHAEKGSACLEEKIGTTVTVKGDDLPTGKNRILRYEFYNDRTEDGVINQETWTVAPRLWHLY
;
A
#
# COMPACT_ATOMS: atom_id res chain seq x y z
N MET A 1 38.12 24.57 -51.78
CA MET A 1 36.74 25.00 -52.05
C MET A 1 35.85 23.82 -51.68
N ARG A 2 35.38 23.68 -50.44
CA ARG A 2 34.26 24.32 -49.73
C ARG A 2 32.87 23.85 -50.22
N ASN A 3 32.12 23.29 -49.26
CA ASN A 3 30.69 22.94 -49.21
C ASN A 3 30.28 21.66 -49.97
N THR A 4 29.53 20.72 -49.40
CA THR A 4 28.29 20.89 -48.61
C THR A 4 28.13 19.80 -47.53
N ALA A 5 27.83 20.25 -46.31
CA ALA A 5 27.24 19.44 -45.24
C ALA A 5 25.71 19.31 -45.46
N LEU A 6 25.04 18.58 -44.54
CA LEU A 6 23.60 18.27 -44.42
C LEU A 6 23.21 16.92 -45.08
N PHE A 7 22.52 15.98 -44.44
CA PHE A 7 21.58 15.99 -43.31
C PHE A 7 21.72 14.66 -42.54
N LEU A 8 21.98 14.70 -41.23
CA LEU A 8 22.00 13.51 -40.37
C LEU A 8 21.31 13.83 -39.05
N THR A 9 20.02 14.20 -39.12
CA THR A 9 19.23 14.54 -37.93
C THR A 9 17.76 14.18 -38.14
N ALA A 10 17.40 12.91 -37.96
CA ALA A 10 16.01 12.52 -37.74
C ALA A 10 15.92 11.08 -37.17
N LEU A 11 16.59 10.81 -36.04
CA LEU A 11 16.38 9.56 -35.30
C LEU A 11 16.58 9.75 -33.79
N PHE A 12 16.06 10.86 -33.27
CA PHE A 12 16.16 11.25 -31.86
C PHE A 12 14.80 11.46 -31.18
N PHE A 13 13.73 10.80 -31.67
CA PHE A 13 12.37 10.97 -31.11
C PHE A 13 11.64 9.66 -30.75
N LEU A 14 12.32 8.52 -30.66
CA LEU A 14 11.68 7.23 -30.34
C LEU A 14 11.99 6.67 -28.93
N CYS A 15 12.56 7.48 -28.04
CA CYS A 15 12.70 7.13 -26.63
C CYS A 15 12.30 8.33 -25.76
N LEU A 16 11.07 8.84 -25.94
CA LEU A 16 10.47 9.56 -24.82
C LEU A 16 10.36 8.53 -23.69
N PRO A 17 10.96 8.76 -22.51
CA PRO A 17 10.72 7.89 -21.37
C PRO A 17 9.21 7.85 -21.19
N HIS A 18 8.62 6.65 -21.23
CA HIS A 18 7.29 6.45 -20.66
C HIS A 18 7.31 7.17 -19.32
N THR A 19 6.45 8.17 -19.14
CA THR A 19 6.30 8.85 -17.86
C THR A 19 6.11 7.75 -16.82
N ALA A 20 7.13 7.53 -15.98
CA ALA A 20 7.03 6.54 -14.94
C ALA A 20 5.84 6.93 -14.07
N ALA A 21 4.78 6.14 -14.10
CA ALA A 21 3.62 6.37 -13.26
C ALA A 21 4.10 6.35 -11.81
N ALA A 22 3.80 7.41 -11.07
CA ALA A 22 4.16 7.50 -9.67
C ALA A 22 3.22 6.57 -8.90
N SER A 23 3.74 5.40 -8.50
CA SER A 23 3.05 4.46 -7.64
C SER A 23 3.72 4.43 -6.26
N TYR A 24 2.91 4.16 -5.24
CA TYR A 24 3.31 4.03 -3.85
C TYR A 24 2.61 2.84 -3.24
N TRP A 25 3.34 2.01 -2.50
CA TRP A 25 2.74 0.88 -1.78
C TRP A 25 3.45 0.61 -0.47
N ILE A 26 2.68 0.19 0.53
CA ILE A 26 3.16 -0.24 1.84
C ILE A 26 2.36 -1.44 2.35
N GLY A 27 3.03 -2.31 3.11
CA GLY A 27 2.44 -3.39 3.87
C GLY A 27 2.82 -3.27 5.34
N CYS A 28 1.82 -3.20 6.20
CA CYS A 28 1.98 -2.96 7.63
C CYS A 28 1.51 -4.16 8.45
N LYS A 29 2.32 -4.55 9.43
CA LYS A 29 1.86 -5.44 10.50
C LYS A 29 1.04 -4.60 11.47
N VAL A 30 -0.20 -5.01 11.70
CA VAL A 30 -1.12 -4.34 12.61
C VAL A 30 -1.46 -5.28 13.76
N VAL A 31 -1.29 -4.82 15.00
CA VAL A 31 -1.84 -5.48 16.18
C VAL A 31 -3.13 -4.76 16.56
N ALA A 32 -4.23 -5.48 16.63
CA ALA A 32 -5.56 -4.90 16.86
C ALA A 32 -6.47 -5.81 17.67
N ASP A 33 -7.47 -5.21 18.31
CA ASP A 33 -8.64 -5.95 18.77
C ASP A 33 -9.68 -5.98 17.66
N VAL A 34 -10.26 -7.14 17.38
CA VAL A 34 -11.13 -7.37 16.22
C VAL A 34 -12.47 -7.94 16.67
N ALA A 35 -13.56 -7.30 16.29
CA ALA A 35 -14.92 -7.78 16.47
C ALA A 35 -15.63 -7.89 15.10
N THR A 36 -16.60 -8.80 14.99
CA THR A 36 -17.50 -8.81 13.83
C THR A 36 -18.40 -7.58 13.86
N ALA A 37 -18.52 -6.88 12.75
CA ALA A 37 -19.52 -5.83 12.59
C ALA A 37 -20.88 -6.44 12.18
N GLU A 38 -21.93 -5.62 12.14
CA GLU A 38 -23.30 -6.06 11.79
C GLU A 38 -23.42 -6.61 10.36
N LYS A 39 -22.51 -6.20 9.46
CA LYS A 39 -22.51 -6.62 8.05
C LYS A 39 -21.56 -7.80 7.84
N GLU A 40 -21.96 -8.72 6.98
CA GLU A 40 -21.13 -9.86 6.59
C GLU A 40 -19.76 -9.37 6.06
N ARG A 41 -18.69 -10.05 6.50
CA ARG A 41 -17.29 -9.74 6.16
C ARG A 41 -16.84 -8.32 6.49
N HIS A 42 -17.54 -7.64 7.40
CA HIS A 42 -17.11 -6.39 8.01
C HIS A 42 -16.68 -6.63 9.45
N TYR A 43 -15.64 -5.91 9.87
CA TYR A 43 -15.03 -6.06 11.19
C TYR A 43 -14.73 -4.70 11.79
N ASP A 44 -15.01 -4.55 13.08
CA ASP A 44 -14.56 -3.41 13.86
C ASP A 44 -13.15 -3.72 14.38
N VAL A 45 -12.17 -3.00 13.86
CA VAL A 45 -10.75 -3.18 14.13
C VAL A 45 -10.28 -2.00 14.98
N THR A 46 -9.94 -2.26 16.23
CA THR A 46 -9.38 -1.27 17.15
C THR A 46 -7.86 -1.40 17.17
N ILE A 47 -7.17 -0.46 16.56
CA ILE A 47 -5.74 -0.57 16.30
C ILE A 47 -4.94 -0.26 17.57
N ARG A 48 -4.02 -1.15 17.94
CA ARG A 48 -3.14 -1.01 19.12
C ARG A 48 -1.73 -0.56 18.73
N SER A 49 -1.20 -1.13 17.66
CA SER A 49 0.07 -0.73 17.07
C SER A 49 0.10 -1.10 15.60
N ALA A 50 0.85 -0.37 14.80
CA ALA A 50 1.07 -0.70 13.41
C ALA A 50 2.47 -0.23 12.97
N GLU A 51 3.15 -1.09 12.22
CA GLU A 51 4.52 -0.85 11.75
C GLU A 51 4.68 -1.35 10.33
N ILE A 52 5.53 -0.67 9.56
CA ILE A 52 5.81 -1.04 8.17
C ILE A 52 6.70 -2.29 8.15
N ARG A 53 6.30 -3.31 7.41
CA ARG A 53 7.11 -4.53 7.20
C ARG A 53 7.67 -4.64 5.78
N GLU A 54 7.06 -3.94 4.84
CA GLU A 54 7.41 -3.95 3.42
C GLU A 54 6.82 -2.73 2.71
N GLY A 55 7.41 -2.38 1.56
CA GLY A 55 6.95 -1.25 0.75
C GLY A 55 8.02 -0.21 0.47
N HIS A 56 7.53 0.95 0.01
CA HIS A 56 8.34 2.13 -0.32
C HIS A 56 8.89 2.89 0.89
N ALA A 57 8.28 2.69 2.07
CA ALA A 57 8.69 3.34 3.30
C ALA A 57 9.60 2.45 4.15
N GLU A 58 10.29 3.05 5.12
CA GLU A 58 11.28 2.37 5.96
C GLU A 58 10.64 1.28 6.82
N LYS A 59 11.22 0.08 6.81
CA LYS A 59 10.75 -1.03 7.65
C LYS A 59 10.93 -0.71 9.14
N GLY A 60 9.90 -0.99 9.93
CA GLY A 60 9.86 -0.69 11.36
C GLY A 60 9.43 0.73 11.69
N SER A 61 9.26 1.60 10.69
CA SER A 61 8.65 2.92 10.90
C SER A 61 7.16 2.81 11.20
N ALA A 62 6.59 3.88 11.76
CA ALA A 62 5.19 3.95 12.11
C ALA A 62 4.29 3.79 10.88
N CYS A 63 3.19 3.06 11.05
CA CYS A 63 2.12 2.95 10.06
C CYS A 63 0.78 3.21 10.76
N LEU A 64 -0.17 3.87 10.09
CA LEU A 64 -1.49 4.19 10.65
C LEU A 64 -1.43 4.87 12.03
N GLU A 65 -0.41 5.71 12.27
CA GLU A 65 -0.15 6.32 13.57
C GLU A 65 -1.37 7.14 14.05
N GLU A 66 -2.05 7.82 13.14
CA GLU A 66 -3.24 8.61 13.38
C GLU A 66 -4.50 7.78 13.71
N LYS A 67 -4.45 6.46 13.48
CA LYS A 67 -5.55 5.54 13.79
C LYS A 67 -5.31 4.73 15.06
N ILE A 68 -4.14 4.81 15.66
CA ILE A 68 -3.83 4.09 16.90
C ILE A 68 -4.83 4.52 18.00
N GLY A 69 -5.44 3.54 18.66
CA GLY A 69 -6.45 3.75 19.69
C GLY A 69 -7.87 4.00 19.16
N THR A 70 -8.06 4.10 17.85
CA THR A 70 -9.37 4.27 17.21
C THR A 70 -9.91 2.93 16.70
N THR A 71 -11.23 2.83 16.61
CA THR A 71 -11.93 1.72 15.97
C THR A 71 -12.31 2.11 14.55
N VAL A 72 -11.90 1.30 13.58
CA VAL A 72 -12.28 1.45 12.17
C VAL A 72 -13.07 0.22 11.72
N THR A 73 -14.18 0.43 11.03
CA THR A 73 -14.93 -0.66 10.41
C THR A 73 -14.34 -0.95 9.04
N VAL A 74 -13.82 -2.15 8.84
CA VAL A 74 -13.13 -2.55 7.60
C VAL A 74 -13.82 -3.75 6.97
N LYS A 75 -13.76 -3.83 5.65
CA LYS A 75 -14.11 -5.06 4.92
C LYS A 75 -12.86 -5.93 4.83
N GLY A 76 -12.99 -7.21 5.18
CA GLY A 76 -11.89 -8.15 5.13
C GLY A 76 -12.38 -9.58 4.95
N ASP A 77 -11.48 -10.45 4.51
CA ASP A 77 -11.78 -11.86 4.33
C ASP A 77 -11.43 -12.63 5.60
N ASP A 78 -12.46 -13.02 6.36
CA ASP A 78 -12.38 -13.92 7.51
C ASP A 78 -11.33 -13.52 8.56
N LEU A 79 -11.35 -12.24 8.96
CA LEU A 79 -10.42 -11.72 9.95
C LEU A 79 -10.58 -12.42 11.31
N PRO A 80 -9.47 -12.77 11.99
CA PRO A 80 -9.54 -13.43 13.29
C PRO A 80 -10.10 -12.46 14.33
N THR A 81 -11.17 -12.86 15.01
CA THR A 81 -11.79 -12.05 16.07
C THR A 81 -11.13 -12.27 17.42
N GLY A 82 -11.15 -11.27 18.30
CA GLY A 82 -10.56 -11.31 19.63
C GLY A 82 -9.51 -10.21 19.85
N LYS A 83 -8.79 -10.32 20.97
CA LYS A 83 -7.79 -9.30 21.36
C LYS A 83 -6.41 -9.58 20.76
N ASN A 84 -5.63 -8.52 20.55
CA ASN A 84 -4.23 -8.58 20.10
C ASN A 84 -4.01 -9.48 18.86
N ARG A 85 -4.93 -9.40 17.90
CA ARG A 85 -4.86 -10.09 16.62
C ARG A 85 -3.87 -9.39 15.72
N ILE A 86 -3.12 -10.18 14.96
CA ILE A 86 -2.12 -9.69 14.02
C ILE A 86 -2.74 -9.73 12.63
N LEU A 87 -2.89 -8.55 12.04
CA LEU A 87 -3.44 -8.34 10.70
C LEU A 87 -2.35 -7.78 9.78
N ARG A 88 -2.56 -7.93 8.48
CA ARG A 88 -1.80 -7.25 7.43
C ARG A 88 -2.70 -6.18 6.82
N TYR A 89 -2.24 -4.95 6.90
CA TYR A 89 -2.81 -3.82 6.18
C TYR A 89 -1.93 -3.53 4.98
N GLU A 90 -2.52 -3.42 3.80
CA GLU A 90 -1.83 -3.01 2.58
C GLU A 90 -2.49 -1.78 2.00
N PHE A 91 -1.69 -0.80 1.63
CA PHE A 91 -2.12 0.40 0.91
C PHE A 91 -1.35 0.51 -0.41
N TYR A 92 -2.08 0.72 -1.49
CA TYR A 92 -1.55 1.01 -2.82
C TYR A 92 -2.17 2.30 -3.34
N ASN A 93 -1.32 3.21 -3.80
CA ASN A 93 -1.70 4.44 -4.49
C ASN A 93 -0.97 4.51 -5.83
N ASP A 94 -1.68 4.95 -6.87
CA ASP A 94 -1.09 5.14 -8.19
C ASP A 94 -1.80 6.26 -8.95
N ARG A 95 -1.09 6.89 -9.89
CA ARG A 95 -1.67 7.88 -10.81
C ARG A 95 -1.59 7.36 -12.24
N THR A 96 -2.75 7.01 -12.75
CA THR A 96 -2.97 6.53 -14.12
C THR A 96 -3.53 7.65 -15.01
N GLU A 97 -3.67 7.38 -16.32
CA GLU A 97 -4.35 8.29 -17.25
C GLU A 97 -5.83 8.51 -16.87
N ASP A 98 -6.47 7.49 -16.28
CA ASP A 98 -7.86 7.51 -15.83
C ASP A 98 -8.05 8.20 -14.47
N GLY A 99 -6.95 8.58 -13.80
CA GLY A 99 -6.96 9.26 -12.51
C GLY A 99 -6.17 8.55 -11.42
N VAL A 100 -6.45 8.92 -10.17
CA VAL A 100 -5.77 8.37 -8.99
C VAL A 100 -6.49 7.12 -8.50
N ILE A 101 -5.74 6.03 -8.33
CA ILE A 101 -6.19 4.79 -7.74
C ILE A 101 -5.72 4.75 -6.28
N ASN A 102 -6.64 4.45 -5.36
CA ASN A 102 -6.33 4.18 -3.96
C ASN A 102 -6.97 2.84 -3.59
N GLN A 103 -6.17 1.90 -3.12
CA GLN A 103 -6.64 0.59 -2.69
C GLN A 103 -6.09 0.27 -1.30
N GLU A 104 -7.00 -0.15 -0.44
CA GLU A 104 -6.71 -0.61 0.92
C GLU A 104 -7.17 -2.06 1.06
N THR A 105 -6.40 -2.87 1.77
CA THR A 105 -6.73 -4.28 1.99
C THR A 105 -6.35 -4.71 3.40
N TRP A 106 -7.27 -5.44 4.04
CA TRP A 106 -7.13 -6.01 5.38
C TRP A 106 -7.21 -7.53 5.31
N THR A 107 -6.16 -8.20 5.74
CA THR A 107 -6.05 -9.66 5.73
C THR A 107 -5.43 -10.21 7.00
N VAL A 108 -5.51 -11.52 7.17
CA VAL A 108 -4.73 -12.22 8.20
C VAL A 108 -3.24 -12.09 7.90
N ALA A 109 -2.45 -11.69 8.89
CA ALA A 109 -1.01 -11.58 8.70
C ALA A 109 -0.38 -12.97 8.40
N PRO A 110 0.64 -13.03 7.53
CA PRO A 110 1.37 -14.26 7.31
C PRO A 110 2.13 -14.66 8.58
N ARG A 111 2.27 -15.98 8.81
CA ARG A 111 2.87 -16.54 10.04
C ARG A 111 4.25 -15.94 10.39
N LEU A 112 5.04 -15.56 9.39
CA LEU A 112 6.36 -14.93 9.56
C LEU A 112 6.29 -13.62 10.36
N TRP A 113 5.18 -12.90 10.28
CA TRP A 113 5.00 -11.62 10.98
C TRP A 113 4.64 -11.80 12.46
N HIS A 114 4.41 -13.03 12.92
CA HIS A 114 4.14 -13.34 14.33
C HIS A 114 5.42 -13.58 15.15
N LEU A 115 6.59 -13.68 14.50
CA LEU A 115 7.83 -14.15 15.13
C LEU A 115 8.71 -13.04 15.73
N TYR A 116 8.27 -11.78 15.69
CA TYR A 116 8.99 -10.62 16.22
C TYR A 116 8.03 -9.60 16.81
#